data_AF-A0A839QRH8-F1
#
_entry.id   AF-A0A839QRH8-F1
#
_cell.length_a   1.000
_cell.length_b   1.000
_cell.length_c   1.000
_cell.angle_alpha   90.00
_cell.angle_beta   90.00
_cell.angle_gamma   90.00
#
_symmetry.space_group_name_H-M   'P 1'
#
loop_
_entity.id
_entity.type
_entity.pdbx_description
1 polymer ?
#
loop_
_entity_poly.entity_id
_entity_poly.type
_entity_poly.pdbx_seq_one_letter_code
_entity_poly.pdbx_strand_id
1 'polypeptide(L)'
;MIHTMKDTTTSEVSRVLIELREDTGLVTLGRVATLVVISPEDHLDDSIDVAVHASHEHPARIIVIVPQGDTDRNALDAEVRVGADAGAGELIVLRPSGLVVNGMDTLITPLLLPDAPIVTWWSAAPPVCPSQDVVGALSTRRITDALAADDPDAVIRRLSHNYHPGDTDLCWSRLTNWRGLLAAAYEQPPISAPTAVTIEGKLNKPTVTLMRQWLADFLCVPVTVKDTDGDFGLISITLHREDGDITLRRVSPHTVIVSTPGETDDQSVTMPVRTMHDLLSEELRRLDADDIYGRVLTAAFPHHVDVKDFATGKPAPSDIRVKDKDDLIEHAAQFSVEMIDEAVRERGIAHIAMTGGRTGTQVARRIGELLHSTDVAASKVHVWWGDERFVETKSDDRNDRPALSALTLTAGIPVYNVHSMPASDMGMELDDAAAWYGQQLSLLGADSAHTEETDEERAFFDVVLLGMGEDGHIASLFPDHEDAGDATRSAVSVRNSPKPPSERISLTWPMLNAARHVVFLVAGEEKAEFAARAHGDIDPVNLPASAVRGTVSTTWFLDPEAASAIEH
;
A
#
# COMPACT_ATOMS: atom_id res chain seq x y z
N MET A 1 -4.00 -20.15 30.53
CA MET A 1 -5.46 -20.00 30.73
C MET A 1 -6.00 -19.21 29.56
N ILE A 2 -7.13 -19.65 28.99
CA ILE A 2 -7.77 -19.03 27.83
C ILE A 2 -9.15 -18.52 28.26
N HIS A 3 -9.44 -17.25 28.00
CA HIS A 3 -10.75 -16.63 28.21
C HIS A 3 -11.33 -16.14 26.89
N THR A 4 -12.42 -16.75 26.44
CA THR A 4 -13.09 -16.41 25.17
C THR A 4 -14.29 -15.50 25.43
N MET A 5 -14.40 -14.44 24.63
CA MET A 5 -15.43 -13.41 24.70
C MET A 5 -16.14 -13.31 23.34
N LYS A 6 -17.47 -13.28 23.35
CA LYS A 6 -18.27 -13.10 22.14
C LYS A 6 -19.03 -11.80 22.22
N ASP A 7 -19.15 -11.10 21.10
CA ASP A 7 -19.89 -9.84 20.98
C ASP A 7 -19.47 -8.82 22.05
N THR A 8 -18.15 -8.61 22.15
CA THR A 8 -17.51 -7.84 23.21
C THR A 8 -17.05 -6.47 22.71
N THR A 9 -16.60 -5.63 23.63
CA THR A 9 -15.85 -4.40 23.35
C THR A 9 -14.40 -4.48 23.80
N THR A 10 -13.53 -3.63 23.25
CA THR A 10 -12.11 -3.54 23.66
C THR A 10 -11.95 -3.09 25.11
N SER A 11 -12.89 -2.28 25.62
CA SER A 11 -12.94 -1.91 27.04
C SER A 11 -13.19 -3.11 27.95
N GLU A 12 -14.05 -4.04 27.53
CA GLU A 12 -14.29 -5.28 28.28
C GLU A 12 -13.09 -6.23 28.21
N VAL A 13 -12.44 -6.34 27.04
CA VAL A 13 -11.18 -7.09 26.89
C VAL A 13 -10.10 -6.54 27.83
N SER A 14 -9.94 -5.21 27.88
CA SER A 14 -8.99 -4.55 28.76
C SER A 14 -9.30 -4.80 30.25
N ARG A 15 -10.58 -4.80 30.65
CA ARG A 15 -10.99 -5.15 32.01
C ARG A 15 -10.62 -6.60 32.37
N VAL A 16 -10.95 -7.55 31.50
CA VAL A 16 -10.59 -8.97 31.69
C VAL A 16 -9.08 -9.16 31.79
N LEU A 17 -8.31 -8.41 31.00
CA LEU A 17 -6.85 -8.44 31.05
C LEU A 17 -6.31 -8.01 32.42
N ILE A 18 -6.88 -6.96 33.01
CA ILE A 18 -6.52 -6.49 34.36
C ILE A 18 -6.86 -7.55 35.41
N GLU A 19 -8.08 -8.10 35.37
CA GLU A 19 -8.55 -9.13 36.31
C GLU A 19 -7.65 -10.38 36.27
N LEU A 20 -7.35 -10.90 35.08
CA LEU A 20 -6.49 -12.07 34.90
C LEU A 20 -5.05 -11.81 35.38
N ARG A 21 -4.56 -10.57 35.27
CA ARG A 21 -3.23 -10.18 35.73
C ARG A 21 -3.13 -10.15 37.25
N GLU A 22 -4.17 -9.68 37.93
CA GLU A 22 -4.27 -9.70 39.39
C GLU A 22 -4.30 -11.15 39.91
N ASP A 23 -5.09 -12.01 39.27
CA ASP A 23 -5.27 -13.42 39.66
C ASP A 23 -4.00 -14.27 39.46
N THR A 24 -3.20 -13.97 38.44
CA THR A 24 -1.97 -14.73 38.12
C THR A 24 -0.72 -14.20 38.83
N GLY A 25 -0.81 -13.08 39.55
CA GLY A 25 0.33 -12.47 40.24
C GLY A 25 1.42 -11.93 39.30
N LEU A 26 1.12 -11.77 38.00
CA LEU A 26 2.02 -11.25 36.96
C LEU A 26 2.14 -9.71 37.04
N VAL A 27 2.49 -9.20 38.22
CA VAL A 27 2.53 -7.76 38.51
C VAL A 27 3.75 -7.08 37.86
N THR A 28 4.85 -7.80 37.59
CA THR A 28 6.14 -7.20 37.17
C THR A 28 6.85 -7.97 36.06
N LEU A 29 6.25 -8.09 34.88
CA LEU A 29 7.04 -8.33 33.66
C LEU A 29 7.43 -6.98 33.08
N GLY A 30 8.73 -6.70 33.00
CA GLY A 30 9.26 -5.54 32.29
C GLY A 30 8.99 -5.72 30.81
N ARG A 31 7.83 -5.25 30.35
CA ARG A 31 7.46 -5.28 28.94
C ARG A 31 8.16 -4.13 28.24
N VAL A 32 8.73 -4.44 27.09
CA VAL A 32 9.54 -3.48 26.33
C VAL A 32 8.93 -3.16 24.97
N ALA A 33 7.86 -3.83 24.56
CA ALA A 33 7.15 -3.58 23.30
C ALA A 33 5.70 -4.11 23.30
N THR A 34 4.91 -3.66 22.33
CA THR A 34 3.68 -4.33 21.87
C THR A 34 3.93 -4.91 20.48
N LEU A 35 3.74 -6.21 20.30
CA LEU A 35 3.78 -6.89 19.01
C LEU A 35 2.35 -7.11 18.52
N VAL A 36 1.98 -6.40 17.47
CA VAL A 36 0.71 -6.58 16.76
C VAL A 36 0.94 -7.52 15.58
N VAL A 37 0.13 -8.56 15.48
CA VAL A 37 0.21 -9.58 14.42
C VAL A 37 -1.08 -9.56 13.62
N ILE A 38 -0.99 -9.27 12.33
CA ILE A 38 -2.12 -9.37 11.40
C ILE A 38 -2.02 -10.72 10.70
N SER A 39 -3.00 -11.58 10.91
CA SER A 39 -2.98 -12.96 10.42
C SER A 39 -4.35 -13.39 9.90
N PRO A 40 -4.42 -14.05 8.74
CA PRO A 40 -5.66 -14.70 8.31
C PRO A 40 -5.94 -15.94 9.17
N GLU A 41 -7.20 -16.38 9.22
CA GLU A 41 -7.63 -17.45 10.14
C GLU A 41 -6.92 -18.79 9.87
N ASP A 42 -6.55 -19.07 8.61
CA ASP A 42 -5.84 -20.28 8.20
C ASP A 42 -4.37 -20.32 8.64
N HIS A 43 -3.75 -19.17 8.92
CA HIS A 43 -2.37 -19.06 9.41
C HIS A 43 -2.28 -18.71 10.91
N LEU A 44 -3.42 -18.67 11.62
CA LEU A 44 -3.50 -18.16 12.99
C LEU A 44 -2.60 -18.91 13.98
N ASP A 45 -2.69 -20.25 14.00
CA ASP A 45 -1.98 -21.07 14.98
C ASP A 45 -0.45 -20.95 14.83
N ASP A 46 0.04 -20.99 13.58
CA ASP A 46 1.46 -20.80 13.27
C ASP A 46 1.93 -19.39 13.65
N SER A 47 1.11 -18.37 13.39
CA SER A 47 1.44 -16.97 13.72
C SER A 47 1.51 -16.74 15.23
N ILE A 48 0.61 -17.36 15.99
CA ILE A 48 0.63 -17.35 17.45
C ILE A 48 1.89 -18.06 17.97
N ASP A 49 2.20 -19.24 17.46
CA ASP A 49 3.38 -20.01 17.88
C ASP A 49 4.67 -19.21 17.65
N VAL A 50 4.82 -18.58 16.48
CA VAL A 50 5.97 -17.75 16.14
C VAL A 50 6.07 -16.52 17.04
N ALA A 51 4.97 -15.80 17.27
CA ALA A 51 4.96 -14.62 18.14
C ALA A 51 5.24 -14.98 19.61
N VAL A 52 4.67 -16.08 20.10
CA VAL A 52 4.91 -16.60 21.45
C VAL A 52 6.37 -16.98 21.62
N HIS A 53 6.96 -17.69 20.65
CA HIS A 53 8.38 -18.04 20.66
C HIS A 53 9.26 -16.79 20.77
N ALA A 54 9.05 -15.82 19.86
CA ALA A 54 9.83 -14.58 19.84
C ALA A 54 9.69 -13.78 21.15
N SER A 55 8.52 -13.84 21.80
CA SER A 55 8.28 -13.14 23.08
C SER A 55 9.17 -13.63 24.23
N HIS A 56 9.68 -14.86 24.18
CA HIS A 56 10.60 -15.38 25.20
C HIS A 56 11.98 -14.72 25.14
N GLU A 57 12.45 -14.35 23.95
CA GLU A 57 13.68 -13.56 23.77
C GLU A 57 13.41 -12.06 23.90
N HIS A 58 12.21 -11.62 23.48
CA HIS A 58 11.81 -10.21 23.39
C HIS A 58 10.47 -9.96 24.10
N PRO A 59 10.47 -9.71 25.43
CA PRO A 59 9.24 -9.59 26.21
C PRO A 59 8.28 -8.50 25.69
N ALA A 60 7.19 -8.94 25.07
CA ALA A 60 6.17 -8.08 24.46
C ALA A 60 4.75 -8.48 24.87
N ARG A 61 3.81 -7.53 24.81
CA ARG A 61 2.38 -7.85 24.73
C ARG A 61 2.07 -8.24 23.29
N ILE A 62 1.42 -9.39 23.08
CA ILE A 62 1.03 -9.86 21.75
C ILE A 62 -0.45 -9.52 21.53
N ILE A 63 -0.76 -8.84 20.44
CA ILE A 63 -2.14 -8.60 19.97
C ILE A 63 -2.24 -9.19 18.57
N VAL A 64 -2.99 -10.27 18.41
CA VAL A 64 -3.26 -10.90 17.12
C VAL A 64 -4.62 -10.42 16.62
N ILE A 65 -4.68 -9.95 15.38
CA ILE A 65 -5.92 -9.52 14.73
C ILE A 65 -6.18 -10.47 13.57
N VAL A 66 -7.39 -11.01 13.56
CA VAL A 66 -7.87 -11.93 12.53
C VAL A 66 -9.13 -11.34 11.90
N PRO A 67 -8.97 -10.47 10.89
CA PRO A 67 -10.11 -9.88 10.19
C PRO A 67 -10.99 -10.98 9.61
N GLN A 68 -12.25 -11.03 10.03
CA GLN A 68 -13.23 -11.93 9.43
C GLN A 68 -13.77 -11.25 8.17
N GLY A 69 -13.87 -12.02 7.07
CA GLY A 69 -14.36 -11.53 5.76
C GLY A 69 -15.81 -11.06 5.78
N ASP A 70 -16.38 -10.81 4.58
CA ASP A 70 -17.71 -10.20 4.38
C ASP A 70 -18.81 -10.94 5.17
N THR A 71 -19.17 -10.39 6.32
CA THR A 71 -20.28 -10.87 7.15
C THR A 71 -21.23 -9.72 7.43
N ASP A 72 -22.54 -9.98 7.36
CA ASP A 72 -23.58 -9.02 7.78
C ASP A 72 -23.53 -8.67 9.28
N ARG A 73 -22.72 -9.40 10.07
CA ARG A 73 -22.55 -9.20 11.50
C ARG A 73 -21.45 -8.17 11.76
N ASN A 74 -21.82 -7.05 12.37
CA ASN A 74 -20.88 -6.07 12.90
C ASN A 74 -20.58 -6.41 14.37
N ALA A 75 -19.53 -7.18 14.64
CA ALA A 75 -19.18 -7.57 16.00
C ALA A 75 -17.67 -7.73 16.20
N LEU A 76 -17.26 -7.76 17.47
CA LEU A 76 -15.92 -8.13 17.89
C LEU A 76 -16.02 -9.37 18.79
N ASP A 77 -15.40 -10.46 18.38
CA ASP A 77 -15.13 -11.59 19.25
C ASP A 77 -13.65 -11.52 19.70
N ALA A 78 -13.33 -11.98 20.91
CA ALA A 78 -11.97 -11.87 21.44
C ALA A 78 -11.56 -13.07 22.30
N GLU A 79 -10.24 -13.24 22.44
CA GLU A 79 -9.64 -14.25 23.30
C GLU A 79 -8.48 -13.64 24.08
N VAL A 80 -8.45 -13.83 25.39
CA VAL A 80 -7.34 -13.42 26.25
C VAL A 80 -6.63 -14.66 26.78
N ARG A 81 -5.34 -14.79 26.48
CA ARG A 81 -4.47 -15.85 26.97
C ARG A 81 -3.46 -15.27 27.97
N VAL A 82 -3.27 -15.96 29.09
CA VAL A 82 -2.27 -15.66 30.11
C VAL A 82 -1.53 -16.92 30.58
N GLY A 83 -0.29 -16.73 31.05
CA GLY A 83 0.57 -17.82 31.53
C GLY A 83 1.24 -18.59 30.37
N ALA A 84 1.31 -19.92 30.48
CA ALA A 84 2.00 -20.76 29.50
C ALA A 84 1.47 -20.60 28.05
N ASP A 85 0.19 -20.24 27.89
CA ASP A 85 -0.48 -20.07 26.59
C ASP A 85 -0.23 -18.68 25.95
N ALA A 86 0.58 -17.81 26.58
CA ALA A 86 0.81 -16.42 26.18
C ALA A 86 2.31 -16.04 26.10
N GLY A 87 3.19 -17.04 26.11
CA GLY A 87 4.64 -16.84 26.11
C GLY A 87 5.14 -16.12 27.37
N ALA A 88 6.01 -15.13 27.19
CA ALA A 88 6.54 -14.33 28.29
C ALA A 88 5.61 -13.17 28.71
N GLY A 89 4.39 -13.08 28.17
CA GLY A 89 3.51 -11.91 28.32
C GLY A 89 2.02 -12.23 28.37
N GLU A 90 1.25 -11.34 27.74
CA GLU A 90 -0.19 -11.48 27.51
C GLU A 90 -0.41 -11.61 26.01
N LEU A 91 -1.33 -12.49 25.61
CA LEU A 91 -1.73 -12.64 24.21
C LEU A 91 -3.23 -12.37 24.11
N ILE A 92 -3.58 -11.46 23.21
CA ILE A 92 -4.96 -11.09 22.92
C ILE A 92 -5.23 -11.44 21.47
N VAL A 93 -6.26 -12.23 21.17
CA VAL A 93 -6.73 -12.46 19.80
C VAL A 93 -8.02 -11.67 19.60
N LEU A 94 -8.06 -10.81 18.59
CA LEU A 94 -9.23 -10.03 18.20
C LEU A 94 -9.76 -10.53 16.86
N ARG A 95 -11.06 -10.78 16.77
CA ARG A 95 -11.76 -11.22 15.56
C ARG A 95 -12.84 -10.19 15.20
N PRO A 96 -12.46 -9.05 14.59
CA PRO A 96 -13.43 -8.07 14.11
C PRO A 96 -14.18 -8.63 12.89
N SER A 97 -15.47 -8.30 12.79
CA SER A 97 -16.37 -8.73 11.70
C SER A 97 -17.21 -7.56 11.21
N GLY A 98 -17.55 -7.57 9.92
CA GLY A 98 -18.31 -6.50 9.27
C GLY A 98 -17.59 -5.14 9.35
N LEU A 99 -18.34 -4.07 9.61
CA LEU A 99 -17.83 -2.70 9.68
C LEU A 99 -16.77 -2.48 10.79
N VAL A 100 -16.66 -3.38 11.76
CA VAL A 100 -15.67 -3.29 12.84
C VAL A 100 -14.24 -3.45 12.30
N VAL A 101 -14.07 -4.13 11.16
CA VAL A 101 -12.78 -4.32 10.49
C VAL A 101 -12.17 -2.98 10.07
N ASN A 102 -12.98 -1.97 9.73
CA ASN A 102 -12.51 -0.68 9.23
C ASN A 102 -11.95 0.25 10.32
N GLY A 103 -12.05 -0.14 11.60
CA GLY A 103 -11.59 0.67 12.74
C GLY A 103 -10.49 0.00 13.56
N MET A 104 -9.55 -0.71 12.92
CA MET A 104 -8.54 -1.50 13.65
C MET A 104 -7.69 -0.67 14.62
N ASP A 105 -7.36 0.57 14.28
CA ASP A 105 -6.68 1.54 15.14
C ASP A 105 -7.43 1.75 16.47
N THR A 106 -8.75 1.91 16.40
CA THR A 106 -9.61 2.10 17.59
C THR A 106 -9.71 0.85 18.44
N LEU A 107 -9.55 -0.34 17.84
CA LEU A 107 -9.52 -1.61 18.56
C LEU A 107 -8.22 -1.81 19.33
N ILE A 108 -7.10 -1.44 18.72
CA ILE A 108 -5.76 -1.71 19.24
C ILE A 108 -5.38 -0.66 20.28
N THR A 109 -5.69 0.63 20.03
CA THR A 109 -5.23 1.76 20.85
C THR A 109 -5.46 1.57 22.36
N PRO A 110 -6.63 1.12 22.84
CA PRO A 110 -6.88 0.90 24.27
C PRO A 110 -6.08 -0.26 24.88
N LEU A 111 -5.53 -1.15 24.05
CA LEU A 111 -4.79 -2.35 24.44
C LEU A 111 -3.27 -2.17 24.33
N LEU A 112 -2.79 -1.03 23.83
CA LEU A 112 -1.38 -0.71 23.75
C LEU A 112 -0.74 -0.52 25.13
N LEU A 113 0.56 -0.78 25.21
CA LEU A 113 1.35 -0.42 26.39
C LEU A 113 1.78 1.05 26.28
N PRO A 114 1.52 1.89 27.31
CA PRO A 114 1.98 3.28 27.31
C PRO A 114 3.50 3.36 27.15
N ASP A 115 3.97 4.29 26.31
CA ASP A 115 5.37 4.62 26.08
C ASP A 115 6.26 3.45 25.59
N ALA A 116 5.65 2.35 25.12
CA ALA A 116 6.36 1.22 24.55
C ALA A 116 6.33 1.27 23.01
N PRO A 117 7.43 0.87 22.33
CA PRO A 117 7.43 0.72 20.88
C PRO A 117 6.38 -0.30 20.43
N ILE A 118 5.79 -0.03 19.27
CA ILE A 118 4.77 -0.86 18.64
C ILE A 118 5.40 -1.47 17.39
N VAL A 119 5.37 -2.79 17.32
CA VAL A 119 5.88 -3.56 16.19
C VAL A 119 4.69 -4.23 15.53
N THR A 120 4.53 -4.06 14.22
CA THR A 120 3.51 -4.77 13.46
C THR A 120 4.14 -5.79 12.54
N TRP A 121 3.59 -7.00 12.53
CA TRP A 121 3.97 -8.07 11.62
C TRP A 121 2.73 -8.57 10.86
N TRP A 122 2.77 -8.50 9.53
CA TRP A 122 1.80 -9.19 8.67
C TRP A 122 2.35 -10.59 8.37
N SER A 123 1.67 -11.62 8.89
CA SER A 123 2.12 -13.02 8.76
C SER A 123 1.86 -13.62 7.38
N ALA A 124 1.11 -12.91 6.54
CA ALA A 124 0.72 -13.29 5.19
C ALA A 124 1.03 -12.13 4.22
N ALA A 125 0.26 -12.01 3.13
CA ALA A 125 0.40 -10.93 2.15
C ALA A 125 0.40 -9.56 2.85
N PRO A 126 1.47 -8.75 2.68
CA PRO A 126 1.57 -7.47 3.34
C PRO A 126 0.67 -6.42 2.65
N PRO A 127 0.31 -5.33 3.36
CA PRO A 127 -0.36 -4.19 2.74
C PRO A 127 0.56 -3.53 1.70
N VAL A 128 -0.02 -2.67 0.86
CA VAL A 128 0.76 -2.01 -0.19
C VAL A 128 1.77 -1.03 0.33
N CYS A 129 1.35 -0.20 1.28
CA CYS A 129 2.23 0.70 1.99
C CYS A 129 2.12 0.40 3.49
N PRO A 130 3.03 -0.41 4.06
CA PRO A 130 3.01 -0.75 5.48
C PRO A 130 2.96 0.48 6.38
N SER A 131 3.65 1.58 6.03
CA SER A 131 3.65 2.80 6.83
C SER A 131 2.33 3.58 6.82
N GLN A 132 1.48 3.34 5.82
CA GLN A 132 0.16 3.96 5.70
C GLN A 132 -0.99 3.02 6.08
N ASP A 133 -0.72 1.74 6.35
CA ASP A 133 -1.71 0.81 6.91
C ASP A 133 -2.23 1.28 8.29
N VAL A 134 -3.49 0.94 8.64
CA VAL A 134 -4.17 1.37 9.88
C VAL A 134 -3.34 1.04 11.12
N VAL A 135 -2.79 -0.16 11.13
CA VAL A 135 -2.02 -0.70 12.24
C VAL A 135 -0.54 -0.32 12.07
N GLY A 136 -0.06 -0.31 10.82
CA GLY A 136 1.29 0.09 10.49
C GLY A 136 1.63 1.55 10.86
N ALA A 137 0.71 2.49 10.64
CA ALA A 137 0.88 3.91 10.99
C ALA A 137 1.07 4.13 12.50
N LEU A 138 0.51 3.26 13.34
CA LEU A 138 0.73 3.28 14.79
C LEU A 138 2.10 2.69 15.20
N SER A 139 2.78 2.02 14.29
CA SER A 139 3.95 1.19 14.58
C SER A 139 5.26 1.90 14.30
N THR A 140 6.26 1.69 15.16
CA THR A 140 7.64 2.14 14.92
C THR A 140 8.39 1.19 14.00
N ARG A 141 8.07 -0.10 14.06
CA ARG A 141 8.66 -1.18 13.25
C ARG A 141 7.56 -1.95 12.53
N ARG A 142 7.74 -2.20 11.24
CA ARG A 142 6.75 -2.84 10.36
C ARG A 142 7.42 -3.96 9.59
N ILE A 143 6.96 -5.19 9.81
CA ILE A 143 7.60 -6.42 9.35
C ILE A 143 6.67 -7.11 8.34
N THR A 144 7.15 -7.32 7.12
CA THR A 144 6.44 -8.02 6.05
C THR A 144 7.15 -9.31 5.66
N ASP A 145 6.46 -10.24 4.99
CA ASP A 145 7.13 -11.36 4.31
C ASP A 145 6.62 -11.50 2.88
N ALA A 146 7.36 -10.93 1.91
CA ALA A 146 7.01 -11.02 0.51
C ALA A 146 6.92 -12.48 0.01
N LEU A 147 7.63 -13.43 0.62
CA LEU A 147 7.54 -14.85 0.25
C LEU A 147 6.25 -15.53 0.71
N ALA A 148 5.48 -14.91 1.59
CA ALA A 148 4.18 -15.40 2.03
C ALA A 148 3.04 -15.01 1.05
N ALA A 149 3.32 -14.19 0.03
CA ALA A 149 2.36 -13.80 -1.00
C ALA A 149 2.46 -14.69 -2.24
N ASP A 150 1.39 -14.71 -3.04
CA ASP A 150 1.31 -15.47 -4.30
C ASP A 150 2.33 -15.00 -5.34
N ASP A 151 2.55 -13.68 -5.44
CA ASP A 151 3.61 -13.06 -6.25
C ASP A 151 4.60 -12.27 -5.37
N PRO A 152 5.68 -12.93 -4.90
CA PRO A 152 6.71 -12.29 -4.11
C PRO A 152 7.49 -11.18 -4.84
N ASP A 153 7.66 -11.26 -6.18
CA ASP A 153 8.42 -10.25 -6.93
C ASP A 153 7.64 -8.96 -7.05
N ALA A 154 6.34 -9.05 -7.37
CA ALA A 154 5.44 -7.91 -7.37
C ALA A 154 5.38 -7.25 -5.99
N VAL A 155 5.25 -8.05 -4.92
CA VAL A 155 5.21 -7.52 -3.55
C VAL A 155 6.52 -6.80 -3.19
N ILE A 156 7.69 -7.38 -3.42
CA ILE A 156 8.94 -6.70 -3.03
C ILE A 156 9.22 -5.44 -3.85
N ARG A 157 8.85 -5.42 -5.14
CA ARG A 157 8.89 -4.20 -5.97
C ARG A 157 8.01 -3.13 -5.37
N ARG A 158 6.77 -3.47 -5.05
CA ARG A 158 5.81 -2.56 -4.46
C ARG A 158 6.26 -2.01 -3.11
N LEU A 159 6.78 -2.86 -2.23
CA LEU A 159 7.36 -2.43 -0.96
C LEU A 159 8.55 -1.48 -1.17
N SER A 160 9.34 -1.67 -2.22
CA SER A 160 10.38 -0.72 -2.61
C SER A 160 9.82 0.65 -3.00
N HIS A 161 8.71 0.69 -3.74
CA HIS A 161 8.06 1.95 -4.11
C HIS A 161 7.55 2.70 -2.88
N ASN A 162 7.10 1.97 -1.86
CA ASN A 162 6.38 2.50 -0.71
C ASN A 162 7.20 2.51 0.58
N TYR A 163 8.52 2.37 0.46
CA TYR A 163 9.41 2.21 1.60
C TYR A 163 9.40 3.45 2.50
N HIS A 164 9.24 3.20 3.80
CA HIS A 164 9.44 4.21 4.83
C HIS A 164 10.42 3.68 5.91
N PRO A 165 11.25 4.54 6.53
CA PRO A 165 12.03 4.16 7.70
C PRO A 165 11.18 3.46 8.76
N GLY A 166 11.65 2.29 9.19
CA GLY A 166 10.92 1.37 10.09
C GLY A 166 10.34 0.14 9.37
N ASP A 167 10.24 0.16 8.04
CA ASP A 167 9.83 -0.99 7.25
C ASP A 167 10.96 -2.02 7.14
N THR A 168 10.59 -3.30 7.13
CA THR A 168 11.48 -4.40 6.82
C THR A 168 10.72 -5.57 6.24
N ASP A 169 11.41 -6.37 5.43
CA ASP A 169 10.87 -7.61 4.89
C ASP A 169 11.75 -8.78 5.30
N LEU A 170 11.11 -9.88 5.71
CA LEU A 170 11.80 -11.07 6.22
C LEU A 170 12.67 -11.75 5.16
N CYS A 171 12.50 -11.46 3.87
CA CYS A 171 13.45 -11.85 2.82
C CYS A 171 14.86 -11.29 3.09
N TRP A 172 14.98 -10.11 3.69
CA TRP A 172 16.27 -9.53 4.07
C TRP A 172 16.91 -10.26 5.25
N SER A 173 16.10 -10.59 6.26
CA SER A 173 16.53 -11.34 7.44
C SER A 173 16.99 -12.75 7.02
N ARG A 174 16.30 -13.40 6.07
CA ARG A 174 16.72 -14.70 5.49
C ARG A 174 18.15 -14.68 4.93
N LEU A 175 18.67 -13.51 4.56
CA LEU A 175 20.02 -13.34 4.02
C LEU A 175 21.08 -13.06 5.09
N THR A 176 20.72 -12.83 6.36
CA THR A 176 21.68 -12.41 7.41
C THR A 176 22.87 -13.37 7.54
N ASN A 177 22.62 -14.69 7.58
CA ASN A 177 23.71 -15.66 7.70
C ASN A 177 24.56 -15.75 6.42
N TRP A 178 23.96 -15.57 5.24
CA TRP A 178 24.70 -15.49 3.98
C TRP A 178 25.62 -14.27 3.95
N ARG A 179 25.10 -13.10 4.33
CA ARG A 179 25.86 -11.85 4.40
C ARG A 179 27.03 -11.97 5.40
N GLY A 180 26.77 -12.54 6.57
CA GLY A 180 27.78 -12.75 7.61
C GLY A 180 28.89 -13.72 7.19
N LEU A 181 28.55 -14.87 6.62
CA LEU A 181 29.56 -15.83 6.14
C LEU A 181 30.38 -15.28 4.97
N LEU A 182 29.73 -14.56 4.04
CA LEU A 182 30.43 -13.97 2.91
C LEU A 182 31.42 -12.89 3.36
N ALA A 183 31.01 -12.03 4.30
CA ALA A 183 31.91 -11.04 4.89
C ALA A 183 33.10 -11.70 5.60
N ALA A 184 32.85 -12.74 6.41
CA ALA A 184 33.90 -13.47 7.09
C ALA A 184 34.88 -14.17 6.13
N ALA A 185 34.39 -14.73 5.01
CA ALA A 185 35.21 -15.34 3.98
C ALA A 185 36.01 -14.30 3.19
N TYR A 186 35.43 -13.12 2.94
CA TYR A 186 36.07 -12.02 2.24
C TYR A 186 37.28 -11.43 2.99
N GLU A 187 37.23 -11.43 4.33
CA GLU A 187 38.32 -10.92 5.18
C GLU A 187 39.52 -11.88 5.31
N GLN A 188 39.42 -13.10 4.80
CA GLN A 188 40.52 -14.07 4.84
C GLN A 188 41.62 -13.74 3.81
N PRO A 189 42.92 -13.73 4.20
CA PRO A 189 44.02 -13.61 3.25
C PRO A 189 44.12 -14.79 2.27
N PRO A 190 44.58 -14.56 1.03
CA PRO A 190 44.97 -13.27 0.45
C PRO A 190 43.75 -12.34 0.28
N ILE A 191 43.95 -11.01 0.28
CA ILE A 191 42.86 -9.99 0.22
C ILE A 191 43.05 -9.11 -1.02
N SER A 192 42.54 -9.57 -2.16
CA SER A 192 42.35 -8.80 -3.38
C SER A 192 40.87 -8.41 -3.53
N ALA A 193 40.60 -7.31 -4.23
CA ALA A 193 39.23 -6.87 -4.47
C ALA A 193 38.54 -7.80 -5.49
N PRO A 194 37.24 -8.10 -5.35
CA PRO A 194 36.50 -8.80 -6.37
C PRO A 194 36.42 -7.96 -7.63
N THR A 195 36.38 -8.62 -8.79
CA THR A 195 36.18 -7.98 -10.10
C THR A 195 34.77 -8.23 -10.64
N ALA A 196 34.11 -9.29 -10.18
CA ALA A 196 32.73 -9.63 -10.50
C ALA A 196 32.15 -10.57 -9.44
N VAL A 197 30.83 -10.71 -9.45
CA VAL A 197 30.10 -11.68 -8.61
C VAL A 197 29.17 -12.51 -9.48
N THR A 198 29.09 -13.81 -9.19
CA THR A 198 28.06 -14.70 -9.72
C THR A 198 27.17 -15.19 -8.59
N ILE A 199 25.85 -15.07 -8.76
CA ILE A 199 24.84 -15.66 -7.88
C ILE A 199 24.13 -16.78 -8.64
N GLU A 200 23.92 -17.92 -7.99
CA GLU A 200 23.04 -18.99 -8.48
C GLU A 200 21.78 -19.03 -7.61
N GLY A 201 20.62 -18.90 -8.24
CA GLY A 201 19.33 -18.95 -7.57
C GLY A 201 18.18 -18.67 -8.53
N LYS A 202 16.94 -18.79 -8.04
CA LYS A 202 15.76 -18.53 -8.87
C LYS A 202 15.63 -17.04 -9.18
N LEU A 203 15.54 -16.69 -10.47
CA LEU A 203 15.32 -15.31 -10.91
C LEU A 203 14.00 -14.76 -10.33
N ASN A 204 13.93 -13.45 -10.07
CA ASN A 204 12.77 -12.76 -9.50
C ASN A 204 12.33 -13.24 -8.11
N LYS A 205 13.14 -14.03 -7.39
CA LYS A 205 12.93 -14.25 -5.95
C LYS A 205 13.47 -13.06 -5.16
N PRO A 206 12.69 -12.46 -4.22
CA PRO A 206 13.13 -11.31 -3.43
C PRO A 206 14.49 -11.48 -2.77
N THR A 207 14.78 -12.66 -2.21
CA THR A 207 16.08 -12.96 -1.59
C THR A 207 17.26 -12.87 -2.57
N VAL A 208 17.08 -13.29 -3.82
CA VAL A 208 18.12 -13.21 -4.85
C VAL A 208 18.27 -11.76 -5.31
N THR A 209 17.17 -11.04 -5.50
CA THR A 209 17.17 -9.63 -5.88
C THR A 209 17.87 -8.74 -4.85
N LEU A 210 17.52 -8.90 -3.57
CA LEU A 210 18.13 -8.14 -2.46
C LEU A 210 19.62 -8.48 -2.30
N MET A 211 20.01 -9.77 -2.40
CA MET A 211 21.42 -10.16 -2.34
C MET A 211 22.22 -9.59 -3.52
N ARG A 212 21.66 -9.65 -4.74
CA ARG A 212 22.28 -9.06 -5.94
C ARG A 212 22.53 -7.58 -5.76
N GLN A 213 21.53 -6.84 -5.30
CA GLN A 213 21.64 -5.40 -5.13
C GLN A 213 22.63 -5.04 -4.01
N TRP A 214 22.57 -5.74 -2.86
CA TRP A 214 23.52 -5.51 -1.77
C TRP A 214 24.97 -5.72 -2.21
N LEU A 215 25.27 -6.78 -2.96
CA LEU A 215 26.62 -7.02 -3.48
C LEU A 215 27.05 -5.97 -4.50
N ALA A 216 26.15 -5.57 -5.40
CA ALA A 216 26.44 -4.52 -6.39
C ALA A 216 26.76 -3.19 -5.71
N ASP A 217 25.97 -2.79 -4.70
CA ASP A 217 26.11 -1.50 -4.01
C ASP A 217 27.36 -1.40 -3.13
N PHE A 218 27.77 -2.49 -2.49
CA PHE A 218 28.89 -2.48 -1.54
C PHE A 218 30.22 -2.85 -2.18
N LEU A 219 30.23 -3.65 -3.24
CA LEU A 219 31.46 -4.04 -3.94
C LEU A 219 31.73 -3.20 -5.19
N CYS A 220 30.73 -2.49 -5.73
CA CYS A 220 30.84 -1.69 -6.95
C CYS A 220 31.32 -2.50 -8.17
N VAL A 221 30.90 -3.78 -8.27
CA VAL A 221 31.26 -4.69 -9.36
C VAL A 221 30.02 -5.29 -10.03
N PRO A 222 30.11 -5.77 -11.28
CA PRO A 222 29.01 -6.46 -11.93
C PRO A 222 28.60 -7.73 -11.16
N VAL A 223 27.30 -7.87 -10.92
CA VAL A 223 26.70 -9.07 -10.30
C VAL A 223 25.82 -9.76 -11.33
N THR A 224 26.18 -10.98 -11.72
CA THR A 224 25.43 -11.82 -12.66
C THR A 224 24.61 -12.84 -11.90
N VAL A 225 23.33 -13.00 -12.23
CA VAL A 225 22.46 -14.05 -11.69
C VAL A 225 22.31 -15.16 -12.72
N LYS A 226 22.64 -16.39 -12.33
CA LYS A 226 22.34 -17.61 -13.08
C LYS A 226 21.04 -18.19 -12.56
N ASP A 227 20.02 -18.17 -13.41
CA ASP A 227 18.71 -18.74 -13.07
C ASP A 227 18.80 -20.25 -12.91
N THR A 228 18.27 -20.75 -11.79
CA THR A 228 18.29 -22.17 -11.44
C THR A 228 16.99 -22.54 -10.72
N ASP A 229 16.44 -23.69 -11.06
CA ASP A 229 15.34 -24.30 -10.31
C ASP A 229 15.93 -25.13 -9.17
N GLY A 230 16.09 -24.51 -8.00
CA GLY A 230 16.53 -25.18 -6.79
C GLY A 230 15.65 -24.85 -5.59
N ASP A 231 15.57 -25.81 -4.66
CA ASP A 231 14.62 -25.81 -3.55
C ASP A 231 14.85 -24.70 -2.50
N PHE A 232 16.00 -24.00 -2.56
CA PHE A 232 16.47 -23.10 -1.50
C PHE A 232 16.45 -21.61 -1.87
N GLY A 233 15.94 -21.24 -3.04
CA GLY A 233 15.96 -19.87 -3.55
C GLY A 233 17.37 -19.42 -3.93
N LEU A 234 18.18 -19.00 -2.95
CA LEU A 234 19.61 -18.67 -3.11
C LEU A 234 20.48 -19.91 -2.84
N ILE A 235 21.22 -20.34 -3.87
CA ILE A 235 21.99 -21.59 -3.86
C ILE A 235 23.48 -21.33 -3.69
N SER A 236 24.03 -20.37 -4.44
CA SER A 236 25.47 -20.10 -4.45
C SER A 236 25.78 -18.62 -4.63
N ILE A 237 26.85 -18.16 -4.02
CA ILE A 237 27.48 -16.87 -4.27
C ILE A 237 28.97 -17.12 -4.54
N THR A 238 29.48 -16.61 -5.65
CA THR A 238 30.89 -16.65 -6.01
C THR A 238 31.42 -15.24 -6.22
N LEU A 239 32.43 -14.85 -5.45
CA LEU A 239 33.21 -13.62 -5.66
C LEU A 239 34.43 -13.96 -6.53
N HIS A 240 34.52 -13.35 -7.71
CA HIS A 240 35.64 -13.55 -8.62
C HIS A 240 36.77 -12.59 -8.31
N ARG A 241 37.96 -13.12 -8.04
CA ARG A 241 39.13 -12.32 -7.66
C ARG A 241 40.37 -12.77 -8.41
N GLU A 242 41.39 -11.93 -8.48
CA GLU A 242 42.64 -12.24 -9.20
C GLU A 242 43.44 -13.38 -8.56
N ASP A 243 43.34 -13.51 -7.23
CA ASP A 243 44.03 -14.53 -6.44
C ASP A 243 43.18 -15.80 -6.21
N GLY A 244 41.97 -15.85 -6.76
CA GLY A 244 41.09 -17.02 -6.74
C GLY A 244 39.66 -16.68 -6.32
N ASP A 245 38.74 -17.60 -6.59
CA ASP A 245 37.33 -17.40 -6.24
C ASP A 245 37.06 -17.67 -4.75
N ILE A 246 36.20 -16.87 -4.13
CA ILE A 246 35.50 -17.24 -2.90
C ILE A 246 34.13 -17.77 -3.30
N THR A 247 33.77 -18.98 -2.89
CA THR A 247 32.45 -19.57 -3.19
C THR A 247 31.76 -20.04 -1.92
N LEU A 248 30.53 -19.61 -1.71
CA LEU A 248 29.61 -20.17 -0.72
C LEU A 248 28.50 -20.90 -1.46
N ARG A 249 28.37 -22.20 -1.28
CA ARG A 249 27.33 -23.02 -1.93
C ARG A 249 26.55 -23.85 -0.92
N ARG A 250 25.24 -23.71 -0.93
CA ARG A 250 24.33 -24.58 -0.16
C ARG A 250 24.25 -25.95 -0.82
N VAL A 251 24.57 -26.99 -0.04
CA VAL A 251 24.51 -28.39 -0.49
C VAL A 251 23.44 -29.21 0.24
N SER A 252 22.91 -28.68 1.34
CA SER A 252 21.79 -29.26 2.07
C SER A 252 20.98 -28.18 2.81
N PRO A 253 19.81 -28.51 3.37
CA PRO A 253 19.05 -27.59 4.23
C PRO A 253 19.85 -27.09 5.44
N HIS A 254 20.92 -27.77 5.85
CA HIS A 254 21.71 -27.45 7.04
C HIS A 254 23.16 -27.10 6.79
N THR A 255 23.63 -27.15 5.53
CA THR A 255 25.05 -27.09 5.23
C THR A 255 25.35 -26.22 4.02
N VAL A 256 26.35 -25.35 4.19
CA VAL A 256 27.00 -24.58 3.13
C VAL A 256 28.46 -24.98 3.07
N ILE A 257 28.95 -25.20 1.85
CA ILE A 257 30.38 -25.37 1.58
C ILE A 257 30.96 -23.99 1.26
N VAL A 258 32.05 -23.64 1.95
CA VAL A 258 32.81 -22.41 1.76
C VAL A 258 34.18 -22.78 1.19
N SER A 259 34.49 -22.29 0.00
CA SER A 259 35.80 -22.41 -0.65
C SER A 259 36.44 -21.02 -0.68
N THR A 260 37.66 -20.91 -0.17
CA THR A 260 38.45 -19.67 -0.18
C THR A 260 39.81 -19.87 -0.85
N PRO A 261 40.37 -18.85 -1.52
CA PRO A 261 41.65 -18.97 -2.18
C PRO A 261 42.79 -19.33 -1.22
N GLY A 262 43.64 -20.28 -1.61
CA GLY A 262 44.81 -20.69 -0.83
C GLY A 262 44.53 -21.76 0.23
N GLU A 263 43.27 -22.10 0.49
CA GLU A 263 42.93 -23.29 1.28
C GLU A 263 42.92 -24.55 0.39
N THR A 264 43.30 -25.69 0.96
CA THR A 264 43.41 -26.96 0.22
C THR A 264 42.11 -27.75 0.24
N ASP A 265 41.31 -27.59 1.29
CA ASP A 265 40.08 -28.32 1.52
C ASP A 265 38.92 -27.33 1.72
N ASP A 266 37.77 -27.60 1.11
CA ASP A 266 36.58 -26.80 1.32
C ASP A 266 36.06 -26.93 2.76
N GLN A 267 35.60 -25.82 3.34
CA GLN A 267 35.05 -25.80 4.68
C GLN A 267 33.55 -26.07 4.66
N SER A 268 33.11 -27.09 5.41
CA SER A 268 31.70 -27.37 5.62
C SER A 268 31.17 -26.60 6.83
N VAL A 269 30.32 -25.59 6.59
CA VAL A 269 29.72 -24.75 7.62
C VAL A 269 28.26 -25.17 7.86
N THR A 270 27.90 -25.33 9.14
CA THR A 270 26.51 -25.59 9.53
C THR A 270 25.71 -24.29 9.43
N MET A 271 24.79 -24.24 8.48
CA MET A 271 23.89 -23.10 8.25
C MET A 271 22.48 -23.61 7.91
N PRO A 272 21.64 -23.92 8.93
CA PRO A 272 20.25 -24.27 8.72
C PRO A 272 19.49 -23.19 7.96
N VAL A 273 18.51 -23.61 7.15
CA VAL A 273 17.47 -22.71 6.65
C VAL A 273 16.78 -22.09 7.87
N ARG A 274 16.66 -20.77 7.85
CA ARG A 274 16.09 -20.02 8.98
C ARG A 274 14.58 -20.25 9.04
N THR A 275 14.12 -20.63 10.22
CA THR A 275 12.70 -20.82 10.54
C THR A 275 12.03 -19.46 10.78
N MET A 276 10.70 -19.41 10.77
CA MET A 276 9.98 -18.19 11.12
C MET A 276 10.30 -17.67 12.53
N HIS A 277 10.56 -18.58 13.47
CA HIS A 277 11.04 -18.25 14.83
C HIS A 277 12.34 -17.45 14.80
N ASP A 278 13.31 -17.91 13.99
CA ASP A 278 14.61 -17.23 13.85
C ASP A 278 14.45 -15.84 13.25
N LEU A 279 13.58 -15.70 12.25
CA LEU A 279 13.40 -14.42 11.55
C LEU A 279 12.75 -13.37 12.43
N LEU A 280 11.60 -13.69 13.03
CA LEU A 280 10.87 -12.71 13.83
C LEU A 280 11.68 -12.32 15.07
N SER A 281 12.33 -13.30 15.72
CA SER A 281 13.20 -13.00 16.86
C SER A 281 14.37 -12.09 16.48
N GLU A 282 14.96 -12.25 15.29
CA GLU A 282 15.99 -11.33 14.81
C GLU A 282 15.45 -9.90 14.63
N GLU A 283 14.29 -9.74 14.01
CA GLU A 283 13.70 -8.41 13.77
C GLU A 283 13.31 -7.69 15.07
N LEU A 284 12.99 -8.44 16.14
CA LEU A 284 12.69 -7.85 17.45
C LEU A 284 13.94 -7.45 18.25
N ARG A 285 15.16 -7.80 17.80
CA ARG A 285 16.41 -7.35 18.45
C ARG A 285 16.71 -5.88 18.20
N ARG A 286 16.26 -5.35 17.06
CA ARG A 286 16.56 -3.99 16.61
C ARG A 286 15.28 -3.31 16.12
N LEU A 287 14.81 -2.32 16.87
CA LEU A 287 13.52 -1.65 16.60
C LEU A 287 13.66 -0.34 15.82
N ASP A 288 14.88 0.19 15.66
CA ASP A 288 15.15 1.31 14.77
C ASP A 288 15.17 0.87 13.29
N ALA A 289 15.18 1.84 12.39
CA ALA A 289 15.20 1.58 10.95
C ALA A 289 16.49 0.83 10.54
N ASP A 290 16.36 -0.16 9.66
CA ASP A 290 17.50 -0.78 8.98
C ASP A 290 17.83 0.03 7.72
N ASP A 291 18.71 1.01 7.86
CA ASP A 291 19.14 1.88 6.76
C ASP A 291 19.79 1.10 5.60
N ILE A 292 20.41 -0.05 5.90
CA ILE A 292 21.03 -0.90 4.87
C ILE A 292 19.95 -1.60 4.07
N TYR A 293 18.94 -2.16 4.74
CA TYR A 293 17.77 -2.70 4.06
C TYR A 293 17.09 -1.65 3.18
N GLY A 294 16.77 -0.48 3.73
CA GLY A 294 16.11 0.59 2.99
C GLY A 294 16.88 1.02 1.75
N ARG A 295 18.20 1.18 1.88
CA ARG A 295 19.09 1.48 0.75
C ARG A 295 19.08 0.37 -0.30
N VAL A 296 19.25 -0.89 0.12
CA VAL A 296 19.30 -2.04 -0.81
C VAL A 296 17.95 -2.22 -1.50
N LEU A 297 16.84 -2.11 -0.80
CA LEU A 297 15.50 -2.26 -1.37
C LEU A 297 15.26 -1.19 -2.44
N THR A 298 15.40 0.09 -2.09
CA THR A 298 15.14 1.22 -2.99
C THR A 298 16.11 1.26 -4.18
N ALA A 299 17.35 0.81 -4.00
CA ALA A 299 18.31 0.72 -5.10
C ALA A 299 18.09 -0.51 -5.99
N ALA A 300 17.45 -1.58 -5.49
CA ALA A 300 17.17 -2.78 -6.26
C ALA A 300 16.12 -2.53 -7.34
N PHE A 301 15.23 -1.58 -7.06
CA PHE A 301 14.16 -1.13 -7.93
C PHE A 301 14.20 0.41 -7.99
N PRO A 302 15.22 0.98 -8.65
CA PRO A 302 15.42 2.42 -8.64
C PRO A 302 14.17 3.10 -9.17
N HIS A 303 13.68 4.08 -8.41
CA HIS A 303 12.54 4.91 -8.77
C HIS A 303 12.89 5.76 -9.99
N HIS A 304 12.74 5.20 -11.18
CA HIS A 304 12.45 5.95 -12.38
C HIS A 304 11.00 5.63 -12.73
N VAL A 305 10.10 6.06 -11.86
CA VAL A 305 8.69 6.16 -12.22
C VAL A 305 8.60 7.45 -13.02
N ASP A 306 8.75 7.34 -14.35
CA ASP A 306 8.32 8.44 -15.19
C ASP A 306 6.79 8.46 -15.10
N VAL A 307 6.22 9.55 -14.57
CA VAL A 307 4.76 9.70 -14.43
C VAL A 307 4.06 9.45 -15.77
N LYS A 308 4.74 9.72 -16.89
CA LYS A 308 4.23 9.43 -18.24
C LYS A 308 3.89 7.96 -18.43
N ASP A 309 4.60 7.05 -17.76
CA ASP A 309 4.42 5.60 -17.92
C ASP A 309 3.01 5.16 -17.49
N PHE A 310 2.39 5.83 -16.52
CA PHE A 310 1.02 5.49 -16.09
C PHE A 310 -0.04 5.75 -17.16
N ALA A 311 0.22 6.67 -18.09
CA ALA A 311 -0.67 7.02 -19.18
C ALA A 311 -0.22 6.42 -20.53
N THR A 312 1.05 6.04 -20.65
CA THR A 312 1.64 5.52 -21.87
C THR A 312 1.05 4.14 -22.21
N GLY A 313 0.74 3.92 -23.49
CA GLY A 313 0.16 2.65 -23.97
C GLY A 313 -1.35 2.53 -23.81
N LYS A 314 -1.98 3.40 -23.00
CA LYS A 314 -3.43 3.43 -22.81
C LYS A 314 -4.17 4.08 -23.98
N PRO A 315 -5.47 3.80 -24.15
CA PRO A 315 -6.30 4.38 -25.20
C PRO A 315 -6.18 5.91 -25.29
N ALA A 316 -6.02 6.40 -26.52
CA ALA A 316 -5.99 7.83 -26.80
C ALA A 316 -7.34 8.49 -26.42
N PRO A 317 -7.32 9.76 -26.00
CA PRO A 317 -8.53 10.47 -25.64
C PRO A 317 -9.51 10.63 -26.82
N SER A 318 -10.80 10.56 -26.51
CA SER A 318 -11.90 10.73 -27.46
C SER A 318 -12.84 11.85 -27.00
N ASP A 319 -13.38 12.61 -27.96
CA ASP A 319 -14.28 13.73 -27.69
C ASP A 319 -15.76 13.33 -27.71
N ILE A 320 -16.52 13.86 -26.75
CA ILE A 320 -17.97 14.02 -26.83
C ILE A 320 -18.26 15.52 -26.78
N ARG A 321 -18.51 16.11 -27.95
CA ARG A 321 -18.86 17.52 -28.10
C ARG A 321 -20.36 17.70 -27.87
N VAL A 322 -20.72 18.43 -26.83
CA VAL A 322 -22.11 18.69 -26.42
C VAL A 322 -22.55 20.09 -26.82
N LYS A 323 -23.85 20.37 -26.74
CA LYS A 323 -24.40 21.66 -27.22
C LYS A 323 -24.05 22.83 -26.29
N ASP A 324 -24.00 22.57 -24.99
CA ASP A 324 -23.81 23.55 -23.92
C ASP A 324 -23.43 22.82 -22.62
N LYS A 325 -23.21 23.60 -21.56
CA LYS A 325 -22.83 23.08 -20.25
C LYS A 325 -23.89 22.20 -19.58
N ASP A 326 -25.19 22.46 -19.79
CA ASP A 326 -26.24 21.63 -19.18
C ASP A 326 -26.29 20.25 -19.85
N ASP A 327 -26.07 20.22 -21.16
CA ASP A 327 -25.93 19.01 -21.95
C ASP A 327 -24.67 18.21 -21.57
N LEU A 328 -23.57 18.91 -21.24
CA LEU A 328 -22.36 18.29 -20.67
C LEU A 328 -22.71 17.52 -19.40
N ILE A 329 -23.41 18.19 -18.48
CA ILE A 329 -23.78 17.62 -17.19
C ILE A 329 -24.64 16.37 -17.37
N GLU A 330 -25.65 16.44 -18.24
CA GLU A 330 -26.55 15.32 -18.51
C GLU A 330 -25.82 14.11 -19.12
N HIS A 331 -25.08 14.32 -20.21
CA HIS A 331 -24.46 13.22 -20.94
C HIS A 331 -23.31 12.58 -20.16
N ALA A 332 -22.50 13.37 -19.46
CA ALA A 332 -21.43 12.83 -18.63
C ALA A 332 -21.98 12.01 -17.45
N ALA A 333 -23.07 12.46 -16.83
CA ALA A 333 -23.74 11.72 -15.77
C ALA A 333 -24.37 10.41 -16.27
N GLN A 334 -25.03 10.45 -17.44
CA GLN A 334 -25.59 9.24 -18.07
C GLN A 334 -24.51 8.21 -18.38
N PHE A 335 -23.42 8.64 -19.02
CA PHE A 335 -22.27 7.78 -19.31
C PHE A 335 -21.71 7.16 -18.03
N SER A 336 -21.51 7.96 -16.98
CA SER A 336 -20.97 7.47 -15.71
C SER A 336 -21.89 6.43 -15.06
N VAL A 337 -23.20 6.64 -15.10
CA VAL A 337 -24.18 5.68 -14.56
C VAL A 337 -24.23 4.39 -15.37
N GLU A 338 -24.07 4.45 -16.69
CA GLU A 338 -23.98 3.27 -17.54
C GLU A 338 -22.76 2.41 -17.17
N MET A 339 -21.59 3.03 -16.97
CA MET A 339 -20.37 2.33 -16.56
C MET A 339 -20.47 1.76 -15.13
N ILE A 340 -21.16 2.48 -14.22
CA ILE A 340 -21.45 1.97 -12.88
C ILE A 340 -22.35 0.73 -12.95
N ASP A 341 -23.42 0.77 -13.75
CA ASP A 341 -24.33 -0.36 -13.92
C ASP A 341 -23.61 -1.58 -14.52
N GLU A 342 -22.75 -1.36 -15.51
CA GLU A 342 -21.90 -2.43 -16.07
C GLU A 342 -20.98 -3.05 -15.02
N ALA A 343 -20.27 -2.23 -14.25
CA ALA A 343 -19.40 -2.70 -13.18
C ALA A 343 -20.14 -3.52 -12.12
N VAL A 344 -21.31 -3.05 -11.66
CA VAL A 344 -22.13 -3.80 -10.70
C VAL A 344 -22.63 -5.12 -11.31
N ARG A 345 -23.02 -5.15 -12.58
CA ARG A 345 -23.47 -6.39 -13.25
C ARG A 345 -22.36 -7.42 -13.41
N GLU A 346 -21.13 -6.97 -13.67
CA GLU A 346 -19.99 -7.87 -13.93
C GLU A 346 -19.26 -8.30 -12.66
N ARG A 347 -18.99 -7.34 -11.76
CA ARG A 347 -18.13 -7.50 -10.58
C ARG A 347 -18.88 -7.45 -9.26
N GLY A 348 -20.18 -7.10 -9.28
CA GLY A 348 -21.00 -6.98 -8.08
C GLY A 348 -20.69 -5.75 -7.22
N ILE A 349 -19.81 -4.86 -7.70
CA ILE A 349 -19.35 -3.64 -7.02
C ILE A 349 -18.92 -2.61 -8.08
N ALA A 350 -19.07 -1.33 -7.77
CA ALA A 350 -18.58 -0.24 -8.60
C ALA A 350 -17.91 0.87 -7.77
N HIS A 351 -16.77 1.38 -8.23
CA HIS A 351 -15.99 2.45 -7.61
C HIS A 351 -15.93 3.67 -8.54
N ILE A 352 -16.40 4.82 -8.07
CA ILE A 352 -16.34 6.10 -8.81
C ILE A 352 -15.61 7.17 -8.01
N ALA A 353 -14.62 7.82 -8.61
CA ALA A 353 -13.99 9.02 -8.05
C ALA A 353 -14.63 10.28 -8.64
N MET A 354 -15.17 11.12 -7.78
CA MET A 354 -15.79 12.41 -8.11
C MET A 354 -14.74 13.52 -8.14
N THR A 355 -15.09 14.64 -8.76
CA THR A 355 -14.25 15.84 -8.79
C THR A 355 -15.03 17.05 -8.30
N GLY A 356 -14.30 18.01 -7.73
CA GLY A 356 -14.84 19.29 -7.33
C GLY A 356 -15.17 20.22 -8.50
N GLY A 357 -15.23 21.52 -8.19
CA GLY A 357 -15.55 22.55 -9.17
C GLY A 357 -17.04 22.58 -9.55
N ARG A 358 -17.45 23.68 -10.19
CA ARG A 358 -18.87 23.94 -10.49
C ARG A 358 -19.50 22.83 -11.35
N THR A 359 -18.83 22.43 -12.44
CA THR A 359 -19.33 21.42 -13.37
C THR A 359 -19.30 20.01 -12.75
N GLY A 360 -18.17 19.62 -12.13
CA GLY A 360 -18.04 18.31 -11.48
C GLY A 360 -19.08 18.08 -10.38
N THR A 361 -19.34 19.11 -9.56
CA THR A 361 -20.38 19.08 -8.54
C THR A 361 -21.78 18.88 -9.13
N GLN A 362 -22.09 19.52 -10.26
CA GLN A 362 -23.38 19.37 -10.93
C GLN A 362 -23.55 17.97 -11.52
N VAL A 363 -22.48 17.41 -12.11
CA VAL A 363 -22.45 16.02 -12.58
C VAL A 363 -22.66 15.04 -11.43
N ALA A 364 -21.95 15.20 -10.31
CA ALA A 364 -22.10 14.32 -9.15
C ALA A 364 -23.54 14.31 -8.59
N ARG A 365 -24.20 15.47 -8.55
CA ARG A 365 -25.63 15.56 -8.19
C ARG A 365 -26.51 14.81 -9.19
N ARG A 366 -26.24 15.01 -10.49
CA ARG A 366 -27.03 14.39 -11.55
C ARG A 366 -26.86 12.86 -11.57
N ILE A 367 -25.65 12.36 -11.30
CA ILE A 367 -25.40 10.92 -11.09
C ILE A 367 -26.28 10.38 -9.95
N GLY A 368 -26.36 11.07 -8.82
CA GLY A 368 -27.22 10.66 -7.71
C GLY A 368 -28.71 10.59 -8.08
N GLU A 369 -29.21 11.55 -8.86
CA GLU A 369 -30.58 11.54 -9.38
C GLU A 369 -30.83 10.41 -10.38
N LEU A 370 -29.88 10.16 -11.28
CA LEU A 370 -29.98 9.10 -12.29
C LEU A 370 -29.92 7.72 -11.65
N LEU A 371 -29.01 7.47 -10.70
CA LEU A 371 -28.92 6.21 -9.97
C LEU A 371 -30.24 5.86 -9.28
N HIS A 372 -30.91 6.84 -8.68
CA HIS A 372 -32.24 6.66 -8.08
C HIS A 372 -33.29 6.15 -9.09
N SER A 373 -33.14 6.49 -10.37
CA SER A 373 -34.03 6.07 -11.45
C SER A 373 -33.62 4.78 -12.15
N THR A 374 -32.52 4.15 -11.73
CA THR A 374 -32.01 2.88 -12.28
C THR A 374 -32.26 1.71 -11.32
N ASP A 375 -32.11 0.48 -11.82
CA ASP A 375 -32.17 -0.74 -11.00
C ASP A 375 -30.81 -1.08 -10.32
N VAL A 376 -29.80 -0.18 -10.41
CA VAL A 376 -28.50 -0.39 -9.78
C VAL A 376 -28.66 -0.39 -8.27
N ALA A 377 -28.21 -1.47 -7.62
CA ALA A 377 -28.22 -1.56 -6.17
C ALA A 377 -27.24 -0.54 -5.56
N ALA A 378 -27.76 0.54 -4.98
CA ALA A 378 -26.96 1.63 -4.41
C ALA A 378 -25.95 1.17 -3.34
N SER A 379 -26.22 0.06 -2.64
CA SER A 379 -25.30 -0.57 -1.68
C SER A 379 -24.05 -1.19 -2.32
N LYS A 380 -23.99 -1.29 -3.66
CA LYS A 380 -22.85 -1.80 -4.41
C LYS A 380 -22.00 -0.69 -5.04
N VAL A 381 -22.40 0.57 -4.88
CA VAL A 381 -21.68 1.73 -5.42
C VAL A 381 -20.85 2.36 -4.30
N HIS A 382 -19.55 2.55 -4.55
CA HIS A 382 -18.60 3.23 -3.68
C HIS A 382 -18.18 4.56 -4.34
N VAL A 383 -18.31 5.66 -3.59
CA VAL A 383 -18.03 7.01 -4.08
C VAL A 383 -16.81 7.58 -3.38
N TRP A 384 -15.89 8.13 -4.16
CA TRP A 384 -14.62 8.71 -3.73
C TRP A 384 -14.47 10.13 -4.29
N TRP A 385 -13.39 10.81 -3.92
CA TRP A 385 -13.01 12.10 -4.50
C TRP A 385 -11.57 12.05 -5.02
N GLY A 386 -11.33 12.67 -6.17
CA GLY A 386 -10.00 12.81 -6.75
C GLY A 386 -9.11 13.80 -5.99
N ASP A 387 -9.71 14.83 -5.41
CA ASP A 387 -9.06 15.79 -4.51
C ASP A 387 -10.07 16.43 -3.56
N GLU A 388 -9.56 17.03 -2.49
CA GLU A 388 -10.35 17.79 -1.53
C GLU A 388 -9.54 18.92 -0.90
N ARG A 389 -10.24 20.00 -0.52
CA ARG A 389 -9.68 21.13 0.21
C ARG A 389 -9.61 20.73 1.68
N PHE A 390 -8.43 20.86 2.26
CA PHE A 390 -8.22 20.53 3.67
C PHE A 390 -8.66 21.71 4.55
N VAL A 391 -9.97 21.84 4.67
CA VAL A 391 -10.68 22.89 5.43
C VAL A 391 -11.72 22.24 6.35
N GLU A 392 -12.34 23.05 7.21
CA GLU A 392 -13.36 22.55 8.15
C GLU A 392 -14.52 21.87 7.42
N THR A 393 -15.13 20.87 8.06
CA THR A 393 -16.24 20.05 7.53
C THR A 393 -17.40 20.90 7.02
N LYS A 394 -17.64 22.07 7.63
CA LYS A 394 -18.74 22.97 7.28
C LYS A 394 -18.36 24.07 6.27
N SER A 395 -17.13 24.10 5.78
CA SER A 395 -16.71 25.07 4.77
C SER A 395 -17.46 24.87 3.45
N ASP A 396 -17.74 25.97 2.76
CA ASP A 396 -18.32 25.94 1.41
C ASP A 396 -17.25 25.62 0.34
N ASP A 397 -15.96 25.61 0.70
CA ASP A 397 -14.86 25.23 -0.19
C ASP A 397 -14.68 23.71 -0.34
N ARG A 398 -15.40 22.91 0.45
CA ARG A 398 -15.42 21.44 0.38
C ARG A 398 -16.05 20.95 -0.93
N ASN A 399 -15.36 20.05 -1.62
CA ASN A 399 -15.81 19.42 -2.86
C ASN A 399 -16.97 18.45 -2.63
N ASP A 400 -16.96 17.71 -1.50
CA ASP A 400 -17.94 16.67 -1.22
C ASP A 400 -19.33 17.20 -0.85
N ARG A 401 -19.37 18.17 0.06
CA ARG A 401 -20.58 18.70 0.70
C ARG A 401 -21.73 18.98 -0.26
N PRO A 402 -21.54 19.65 -1.41
CA PRO A 402 -22.65 19.99 -2.28
C PRO A 402 -23.31 18.76 -2.95
N ALA A 403 -22.63 17.62 -3.06
CA ALA A 403 -23.12 16.41 -3.71
C ALA A 403 -23.64 15.34 -2.71
N LEU A 404 -23.19 15.37 -1.45
CA LEU A 404 -23.51 14.35 -0.44
C LEU A 404 -25.01 14.02 -0.33
N SER A 405 -25.88 15.04 -0.32
CA SER A 405 -27.34 14.83 -0.22
C SER A 405 -27.91 14.05 -1.42
N ALA A 406 -27.43 14.32 -2.63
CA ALA A 406 -27.89 13.62 -3.83
C ALA A 406 -27.40 12.17 -3.84
N LEU A 407 -26.15 11.94 -3.40
CA LEU A 407 -25.56 10.60 -3.37
C LEU A 407 -26.17 9.73 -2.26
N THR A 408 -26.36 10.28 -1.07
CA THR A 408 -26.84 9.48 0.09
C THR A 408 -28.36 9.45 0.16
N LEU A 409 -29.04 10.60 0.16
CA LEU A 409 -30.48 10.67 0.41
C LEU A 409 -31.31 10.38 -0.85
N THR A 410 -30.88 10.87 -2.01
CA THR A 410 -31.59 10.63 -3.27
C THR A 410 -31.25 9.26 -3.84
N ALA A 411 -29.97 8.97 -4.09
CA ALA A 411 -29.58 7.68 -4.67
C ALA A 411 -29.65 6.52 -3.68
N GLY A 412 -29.67 6.79 -2.37
CA GLY A 412 -29.70 5.74 -1.35
C GLY A 412 -28.37 5.03 -1.13
N ILE A 413 -27.24 5.61 -1.57
CA ILE A 413 -25.91 5.04 -1.33
C ILE A 413 -25.66 5.06 0.18
N PRO A 414 -25.32 3.93 0.80
CA PRO A 414 -25.02 3.88 2.23
C PRO A 414 -23.87 4.83 2.57
N VAL A 415 -23.95 5.52 3.71
CA VAL A 415 -22.93 6.51 4.11
C VAL A 415 -21.53 5.88 4.21
N TYR A 416 -21.42 4.61 4.60
CA TYR A 416 -20.15 3.89 4.67
C TYR A 416 -19.56 3.54 3.29
N ASN A 417 -20.31 3.73 2.20
CA ASN A 417 -19.82 3.65 0.83
C ASN A 417 -19.46 5.03 0.24
N VAL A 418 -19.58 6.11 1.02
CA VAL A 418 -19.21 7.46 0.61
C VAL A 418 -17.92 7.86 1.33
N HIS A 419 -16.82 7.81 0.60
CA HIS A 419 -15.45 7.96 1.09
C HIS A 419 -14.96 9.40 0.90
N SER A 420 -15.41 10.30 1.78
CA SER A 420 -14.91 11.68 1.85
C SER A 420 -13.48 11.74 2.37
N MET A 421 -12.64 12.59 1.78
CA MET A 421 -11.32 12.91 2.35
C MET A 421 -11.48 13.66 3.69
N PRO A 422 -10.61 13.45 4.69
CA PRO A 422 -10.75 14.10 5.99
C PRO A 422 -10.77 15.63 5.91
N ALA A 423 -11.46 16.24 6.88
CA ALA A 423 -11.53 17.70 7.05
C ALA A 423 -10.57 18.16 8.16
N SER A 424 -10.19 19.43 8.16
CA SER A 424 -9.19 19.96 9.10
C SER A 424 -9.66 20.02 10.56
N ASP A 425 -10.97 19.93 10.81
CA ASP A 425 -11.57 19.90 12.14
C ASP A 425 -11.79 18.48 12.70
N MET A 426 -11.27 17.45 12.02
CA MET A 426 -11.37 16.04 12.43
C MET A 426 -10.21 15.56 13.31
N GLY A 427 -9.30 16.45 13.70
CA GLY A 427 -8.17 16.13 14.59
C GLY A 427 -7.02 15.36 13.92
N MET A 428 -6.94 15.40 12.59
CA MET A 428 -5.83 14.89 11.80
C MET A 428 -5.01 16.06 11.25
N GLU A 429 -3.69 15.91 11.17
CA GLU A 429 -2.86 16.81 10.37
C GLU A 429 -2.95 16.44 8.88
N LEU A 430 -2.52 17.35 7.99
CA LEU A 430 -2.69 17.16 6.54
C LEU A 430 -2.07 15.85 6.00
N ASP A 431 -0.85 15.52 6.44
CA ASP A 431 -0.15 14.33 5.97
C ASP A 431 -0.82 13.05 6.47
N ASP A 432 -1.28 13.05 7.72
CA ASP A 432 -2.03 11.96 8.33
C ASP A 432 -3.38 11.77 7.61
N ALA A 433 -4.05 12.86 7.24
CA ALA A 433 -5.30 12.83 6.51
C ALA A 433 -5.14 12.25 5.09
N ALA A 434 -4.04 12.59 4.39
CA ALA A 434 -3.72 11.99 3.10
C ALA A 434 -3.38 10.50 3.22
N ALA A 435 -2.57 10.12 4.22
CA ALA A 435 -2.24 8.73 4.50
C ALA A 435 -3.50 7.90 4.85
N TRP A 436 -4.39 8.45 5.69
CA TRP A 436 -5.68 7.83 6.02
C TRP A 436 -6.55 7.64 4.78
N TYR A 437 -6.56 8.58 3.84
CA TYR A 437 -7.32 8.40 2.60
C TYR A 437 -6.75 7.30 1.71
N GLY A 438 -5.42 7.26 1.58
CA GLY A 438 -4.70 6.18 0.91
C GLY A 438 -5.03 4.81 1.49
N GLN A 439 -5.07 4.72 2.82
CA GLN A 439 -5.43 3.51 3.56
C GLN A 439 -6.86 3.04 3.28
N GLN A 440 -7.83 3.95 3.20
CA GLN A 440 -9.20 3.55 2.88
C GLN A 440 -9.29 2.93 1.48
N LEU A 441 -8.52 3.44 0.52
CA LEU A 441 -8.39 2.83 -0.81
C LEU A 441 -7.79 1.42 -0.71
N SER A 442 -6.71 1.26 0.06
CA SER A 442 -6.07 -0.04 0.28
C SER A 442 -7.00 -1.08 0.91
N LEU A 443 -7.78 -0.69 1.94
CA LEU A 443 -8.76 -1.57 2.59
C LEU A 443 -9.84 -2.08 1.64
N LEU A 444 -10.14 -1.32 0.58
CA LEU A 444 -11.10 -1.71 -0.46
C LEU A 444 -10.43 -2.31 -1.70
N GLY A 445 -9.13 -2.62 -1.64
CA GLY A 445 -8.43 -3.38 -2.68
C GLY A 445 -7.82 -2.54 -3.80
N ALA A 446 -7.71 -1.21 -3.66
CA ALA A 446 -7.01 -0.37 -4.65
C ALA A 446 -5.56 -0.79 -4.89
N ASP A 447 -5.02 -1.47 -3.90
CA ASP A 447 -3.73 -2.10 -3.85
C ASP A 447 -3.44 -3.08 -5.00
N SER A 448 -4.47 -3.77 -5.52
CA SER A 448 -4.32 -4.70 -6.65
C SER A 448 -4.00 -3.98 -7.97
N ALA A 449 -4.32 -2.69 -8.08
CA ALA A 449 -4.01 -1.87 -9.24
C ALA A 449 -2.51 -1.82 -9.58
N HIS A 450 -1.67 -2.15 -8.60
CA HIS A 450 -0.22 -2.10 -8.69
C HIS A 450 0.44 -3.48 -8.86
N THR A 451 -0.32 -4.57 -8.75
CA THR A 451 0.22 -5.94 -8.71
C THR A 451 -0.09 -6.76 -9.96
N GLU A 452 -1.08 -6.35 -10.75
CA GLU A 452 -1.55 -7.15 -11.88
C GLU A 452 -0.75 -6.94 -13.17
N GLU A 453 -0.70 -7.96 -14.03
CA GLU A 453 0.11 -7.95 -15.26
C GLU A 453 -0.56 -7.18 -16.41
N THR A 454 -1.89 -7.10 -16.43
CA THR A 454 -2.65 -6.44 -17.51
C THR A 454 -3.33 -5.14 -17.07
N ASP A 455 -3.48 -4.19 -18.00
CA ASP A 455 -4.12 -2.90 -17.69
C ASP A 455 -5.60 -3.03 -17.27
N GLU A 456 -6.31 -4.07 -17.71
CA GLU A 456 -7.70 -4.31 -17.27
C GLU A 456 -7.78 -4.80 -15.82
N GLU A 457 -6.78 -5.55 -15.36
CA GLU A 457 -6.68 -6.05 -13.99
C GLU A 457 -6.09 -5.00 -13.03
N ARG A 458 -5.36 -4.01 -13.57
CA ARG A 458 -4.82 -2.86 -12.82
C ARG A 458 -5.84 -1.77 -12.48
N ALA A 459 -7.10 -1.89 -12.90
CA ALA A 459 -8.10 -0.85 -12.64
C ALA A 459 -8.82 -1.07 -11.31
N PHE A 460 -8.74 -0.09 -10.41
CA PHE A 460 -9.53 -0.02 -9.18
C PHE A 460 -10.83 0.76 -9.38
N PHE A 461 -10.75 1.93 -10.01
CA PHE A 461 -11.92 2.74 -10.29
C PHE A 461 -12.58 2.28 -11.59
N ASP A 462 -13.90 2.19 -11.60
CA ASP A 462 -14.65 2.04 -12.85
C ASP A 462 -14.71 3.38 -13.57
N VAL A 463 -14.95 4.46 -12.82
CA VAL A 463 -15.04 5.82 -13.36
C VAL A 463 -14.22 6.78 -12.51
N VAL A 464 -13.37 7.59 -13.14
CA VAL A 464 -12.73 8.76 -12.52
C VAL A 464 -13.16 10.00 -13.27
N LEU A 465 -13.90 10.88 -12.59
CA LEU A 465 -14.28 12.19 -13.10
C LEU A 465 -13.15 13.19 -12.83
N LEU A 466 -12.81 14.00 -13.82
CA LEU A 466 -11.82 15.07 -13.69
C LEU A 466 -12.33 16.38 -14.29
N GLY A 467 -12.23 17.46 -13.53
CA GLY A 467 -12.19 18.81 -14.09
C GLY A 467 -10.79 19.17 -14.58
N MET A 468 -10.69 20.22 -15.38
CA MET A 468 -9.40 20.78 -15.80
C MET A 468 -9.27 22.26 -15.41
N GLY A 469 -8.14 22.60 -14.79
CA GLY A 469 -7.72 23.97 -14.50
C GLY A 469 -7.48 24.81 -15.76
N GLU A 470 -7.45 26.14 -15.60
CA GLU A 470 -7.07 27.09 -16.68
C GLU A 470 -5.56 27.03 -17.00
N ASP A 471 -4.84 26.27 -16.19
CA ASP A 471 -3.41 25.97 -16.18
C ASP A 471 -3.18 24.48 -16.51
N GLY A 472 -4.23 23.73 -16.86
CA GLY A 472 -4.12 22.30 -17.19
C GLY A 472 -3.95 21.37 -15.99
N HIS A 473 -4.04 21.88 -14.75
CA HIS A 473 -4.05 21.02 -13.56
C HIS A 473 -5.29 20.13 -13.54
N ILE A 474 -5.16 18.97 -12.91
CA ILE A 474 -6.26 18.05 -12.58
C ILE A 474 -6.19 17.74 -11.11
N ALA A 475 -7.33 17.34 -10.50
CA ALA A 475 -7.39 17.10 -9.06
C ALA A 475 -6.71 18.27 -8.31
N SER A 476 -5.69 17.98 -7.50
CA SER A 476 -4.78 19.00 -6.96
C SER A 476 -3.32 18.81 -7.40
N LEU A 477 -3.10 18.23 -8.59
CA LEU A 477 -1.78 18.07 -9.23
C LEU A 477 -1.55 19.24 -10.19
N PHE A 478 -0.76 20.22 -9.75
CA PHE A 478 -0.49 21.47 -10.47
C PHE A 478 0.79 21.37 -11.33
N PRO A 479 0.87 22.12 -12.45
CA PRO A 479 2.10 22.23 -13.22
C PRO A 479 3.28 22.70 -12.37
N ASP A 480 4.45 22.06 -12.56
CA ASP A 480 5.72 22.39 -11.89
C ASP A 480 5.65 22.41 -10.35
N HIS A 481 4.72 21.65 -9.76
CA HIS A 481 4.53 21.58 -8.32
C HIS A 481 5.24 20.37 -7.69
N GLU A 482 5.98 20.59 -6.60
CA GLU A 482 6.79 19.53 -5.97
C GLU A 482 5.96 18.34 -5.50
N ASP A 483 4.82 18.59 -4.83
CA ASP A 483 3.92 17.54 -4.35
C ASP A 483 3.25 16.75 -5.48
N ALA A 484 3.20 17.31 -6.70
CA ALA A 484 2.70 16.58 -7.85
C ALA A 484 3.72 15.55 -8.36
N GLY A 485 4.98 15.54 -7.90
CA GLY A 485 5.96 14.54 -8.28
C GLY A 485 5.83 13.20 -7.53
N ASP A 486 5.12 13.17 -6.40
CA ASP A 486 5.00 11.96 -5.59
C ASP A 486 4.02 10.96 -6.25
N ALA A 487 4.61 9.92 -6.86
CA ALA A 487 3.89 8.79 -7.44
C ALA A 487 4.01 7.52 -6.60
N THR A 488 4.52 7.61 -5.37
CA THR A 488 4.72 6.45 -4.49
C THR A 488 3.48 6.16 -3.66
N ARG A 489 2.70 7.17 -3.30
CA ARG A 489 1.54 7.02 -2.42
C ARG A 489 0.25 6.92 -3.24
N SER A 490 -0.83 6.39 -2.66
CA SER A 490 -2.16 6.43 -3.30
C SER A 490 -2.81 7.83 -3.21
N ALA A 491 -2.50 8.57 -2.14
CA ALA A 491 -2.90 9.95 -1.94
C ALA A 491 -1.75 10.78 -1.34
N VAL A 492 -1.73 12.07 -1.66
CA VAL A 492 -0.67 13.00 -1.26
C VAL A 492 -1.27 14.27 -0.65
N SER A 493 -0.56 14.81 0.34
CA SER A 493 -0.75 16.16 0.86
C SER A 493 -0.20 17.18 -0.12
N VAL A 494 -1.01 18.13 -0.56
CA VAL A 494 -0.56 19.24 -1.41
C VAL A 494 -0.51 20.50 -0.57
N ARG A 495 0.68 21.08 -0.45
CA ARG A 495 0.97 22.30 0.29
C ARG A 495 1.17 23.44 -0.70
N ASN A 496 0.92 24.67 -0.27
CA ASN A 496 1.18 25.87 -1.08
C ASN A 496 0.52 25.85 -2.47
N SER A 497 -0.65 25.23 -2.61
CA SER A 497 -1.39 25.23 -3.89
C SER A 497 -1.49 26.66 -4.43
N PRO A 498 -1.21 26.88 -5.73
CA PRO A 498 -1.25 28.21 -6.33
C PRO A 498 -2.68 28.78 -6.37
N LYS A 499 -3.70 27.98 -6.04
CA LYS A 499 -5.11 28.39 -5.97
C LYS A 499 -5.65 28.17 -4.56
N PRO A 500 -6.29 29.17 -3.93
CA PRO A 500 -6.85 29.01 -2.60
C PRO A 500 -7.98 27.96 -2.56
N PRO A 501 -8.20 27.28 -1.42
CA PRO A 501 -7.30 27.14 -0.27
C PRO A 501 -5.99 26.40 -0.63
N SER A 502 -4.91 26.74 0.08
CA SER A 502 -3.54 26.29 -0.25
C SER A 502 -3.23 24.85 0.15
N GLU A 503 -3.94 24.29 1.14
CA GLU A 503 -3.74 22.93 1.63
C GLU A 503 -4.84 22.01 1.12
N ARG A 504 -4.44 20.89 0.53
CA ARG A 504 -5.34 19.95 -0.15
C ARG A 504 -4.85 18.52 0.00
N ILE A 505 -5.75 17.58 -0.19
CA ILE A 505 -5.44 16.17 -0.34
C ILE A 505 -5.77 15.80 -1.79
N SER A 506 -4.90 15.04 -2.45
CA SER A 506 -5.09 14.62 -3.85
C SER A 506 -4.82 13.13 -4.00
N LEU A 507 -5.56 12.44 -4.86
CA LEU A 507 -5.08 11.20 -5.46
C LEU A 507 -3.84 11.49 -6.30
N THR A 508 -2.94 10.51 -6.35
CA THR A 508 -1.70 10.57 -7.13
C THR A 508 -1.88 9.99 -8.53
N TRP A 509 -0.85 10.11 -9.37
CA TRP A 509 -0.83 9.57 -10.74
C TRP A 509 -1.21 8.11 -10.87
N PRO A 510 -0.63 7.17 -10.10
CA PRO A 510 -1.02 5.77 -10.24
C PRO A 510 -2.50 5.58 -9.96
N MET A 511 -3.06 6.24 -8.95
CA MET A 511 -4.47 6.04 -8.60
C MET A 511 -5.44 6.65 -9.61
N LEU A 512 -5.13 7.83 -10.13
CA LEU A 512 -5.94 8.46 -11.18
C LEU A 512 -5.90 7.65 -12.48
N ASN A 513 -4.78 6.98 -12.75
CA ASN A 513 -4.60 6.11 -13.91
C ASN A 513 -5.09 4.67 -13.66
N ALA A 514 -5.36 4.26 -12.43
CA ALA A 514 -5.97 2.99 -12.05
C ALA A 514 -7.50 3.00 -12.27
N ALA A 515 -7.94 3.58 -13.38
CA ALA A 515 -9.34 3.75 -13.73
C ALA A 515 -9.64 3.09 -15.07
N ARG A 516 -10.78 2.38 -15.18
CA ARG A 516 -11.27 1.87 -16.47
C ARG A 516 -11.63 3.02 -17.40
N HIS A 517 -12.46 3.92 -16.91
CA HIS A 517 -12.95 5.08 -17.66
C HIS A 517 -12.54 6.38 -16.96
N VAL A 518 -11.72 7.18 -17.64
CA VAL A 518 -11.42 8.55 -17.21
C VAL A 518 -12.31 9.51 -17.98
N VAL A 519 -13.04 10.36 -17.27
CA VAL A 519 -14.03 11.27 -17.83
C VAL A 519 -13.67 12.72 -17.51
N PHE A 520 -13.25 13.46 -18.53
CA PHE A 520 -12.93 14.88 -18.42
C PHE A 520 -14.18 15.75 -18.64
N LEU A 521 -14.42 16.70 -17.73
CA LEU A 521 -15.54 17.62 -17.72
C LEU A 521 -15.04 19.05 -18.00
N VAL A 522 -15.03 19.46 -19.27
CA VAL A 522 -14.38 20.70 -19.68
C VAL A 522 -15.36 21.62 -20.41
N ALA A 523 -15.56 22.81 -19.86
CA ALA A 523 -16.44 23.83 -20.41
C ALA A 523 -15.79 25.20 -20.30
N GLY A 524 -16.00 26.05 -21.30
CA GLY A 524 -15.48 27.42 -21.36
C GLY A 524 -14.25 27.59 -22.27
N GLU A 525 -14.20 28.73 -22.95
CA GLU A 525 -13.13 29.11 -23.88
C GLU A 525 -11.73 29.11 -23.24
N GLU A 526 -11.64 29.46 -21.95
CA GLU A 526 -10.36 29.54 -21.23
C GLU A 526 -9.63 28.20 -21.10
N LYS A 527 -10.32 27.09 -21.41
CA LYS A 527 -9.79 25.73 -21.36
C LYS A 527 -9.33 25.21 -22.72
N ALA A 528 -9.72 25.86 -23.81
CA ALA A 528 -9.64 25.27 -25.14
C ALA A 528 -8.20 24.89 -25.54
N GLU A 529 -7.24 25.80 -25.38
CA GLU A 529 -5.85 25.54 -25.74
C GLU A 529 -5.23 24.41 -24.91
N PHE A 530 -5.52 24.35 -23.61
CA PHE A 530 -5.02 23.28 -22.74
C PHE A 530 -5.69 21.94 -23.04
N ALA A 531 -6.99 21.94 -23.37
CA ALA A 531 -7.70 20.73 -23.78
C ALA A 531 -7.08 20.17 -25.07
N ALA A 532 -6.86 21.02 -26.08
CA ALA A 532 -6.21 20.61 -27.33
C ALA A 532 -4.80 20.05 -27.10
N ARG A 533 -3.98 20.72 -26.28
CA ARG A 533 -2.64 20.23 -25.94
C ARG A 533 -2.68 18.91 -25.17
N ALA A 534 -3.66 18.71 -24.30
CA ALA A 534 -3.80 17.49 -23.50
C ALA A 534 -4.19 16.26 -24.33
N HIS A 535 -4.63 16.43 -25.58
CA HIS A 535 -4.84 15.34 -26.55
C HIS A 535 -3.54 14.90 -27.25
N GLY A 536 -2.48 15.72 -27.17
CA GLY A 536 -1.18 15.43 -27.77
C GLY A 536 -0.25 14.66 -26.83
N ASP A 537 1.00 15.12 -26.76
CA ASP A 537 2.05 14.48 -25.99
C ASP A 537 1.74 14.48 -24.48
N ILE A 538 2.11 13.37 -23.83
CA ILE A 538 1.98 13.21 -22.38
C ILE A 538 3.09 14.03 -21.70
N ASP A 539 2.69 15.03 -20.92
CA ASP A 539 3.54 15.96 -20.18
C ASP A 539 2.96 16.24 -18.78
N PRO A 540 3.23 15.39 -17.79
CA PRO A 540 2.71 15.54 -16.44
C PRO A 540 3.26 16.77 -15.71
N VAL A 541 4.45 17.25 -16.09
CA VAL A 541 5.12 18.37 -15.42
C VAL A 541 4.49 19.69 -15.82
N ASN A 542 4.24 19.91 -17.11
CA ASN A 542 3.70 21.20 -17.58
C ASN A 542 2.19 21.15 -17.90
N LEU A 543 1.62 19.96 -18.09
CA LEU A 543 0.23 19.76 -18.45
C LEU A 543 -0.36 18.48 -17.79
N PRO A 544 -0.61 18.49 -16.47
CA PRO A 544 -1.15 17.34 -15.74
C PRO A 544 -2.33 16.62 -16.41
N ALA A 545 -3.25 17.35 -17.05
CA ALA A 545 -4.39 16.77 -17.77
C ALA A 545 -4.03 15.82 -18.93
N SER A 546 -2.81 15.91 -19.47
CA SER A 546 -2.33 15.01 -20.51
C SER A 546 -1.92 13.62 -19.98
N ALA A 547 -1.68 13.50 -18.66
CA ALA A 547 -1.04 12.35 -18.04
C ALA A 547 -1.98 11.45 -17.22
N VAL A 548 -3.29 11.59 -17.44
CA VAL A 548 -4.29 10.66 -16.90
C VAL A 548 -5.08 10.04 -18.04
N ARG A 549 -4.97 8.71 -18.16
CA ARG A 549 -5.66 7.91 -19.16
C ARG A 549 -6.32 6.69 -18.50
N GLY A 550 -7.56 6.41 -18.89
CA GLY A 550 -8.25 5.20 -18.47
C GLY A 550 -7.72 3.98 -19.20
N THR A 551 -7.78 2.81 -18.56
CA THR A 551 -7.31 1.55 -19.13
C THR A 551 -8.22 1.06 -20.26
N VAL A 552 -9.50 1.49 -20.26
CA VAL A 552 -10.49 1.19 -21.31
C VAL A 552 -10.81 2.42 -22.14
N SER A 553 -11.08 3.58 -21.51
CA SER A 553 -11.35 4.82 -22.25
C SER A 553 -10.91 6.09 -21.51
N THR A 554 -10.57 7.10 -22.30
CA THR A 554 -10.40 8.48 -21.82
C THR A 554 -11.33 9.38 -22.61
N THR A 555 -12.41 9.87 -21.99
CA THR A 555 -13.48 10.58 -22.70
C THR A 555 -13.56 12.03 -22.24
N TRP A 556 -13.46 12.96 -23.19
CA TRP A 556 -13.55 14.41 -22.94
C TRP A 556 -14.92 14.92 -23.33
N PHE A 557 -15.74 15.27 -22.33
CA PHE A 557 -16.99 15.97 -22.56
C PHE A 557 -16.71 17.47 -22.63
N LEU A 558 -17.01 18.05 -23.81
CA LEU A 558 -16.59 19.39 -24.19
C LEU A 558 -17.79 20.21 -24.66
N ASP A 559 -17.96 21.41 -24.12
CA ASP A 559 -18.85 22.40 -24.73
C ASP A 559 -18.21 23.01 -26.00
N PRO A 560 -18.98 23.76 -26.82
CA PRO A 560 -18.44 24.30 -28.07
C PRO A 560 -17.23 25.23 -27.89
N GLU A 561 -17.18 25.95 -26.77
CA GLU A 561 -16.09 26.88 -26.47
C GLU A 561 -14.79 26.14 -26.11
N ALA A 562 -14.88 25.12 -25.24
CA ALA A 562 -13.74 24.30 -24.86
C ALA A 562 -13.22 23.44 -26.03
N ALA A 563 -14.10 23.02 -26.94
CA ALA A 563 -13.70 22.25 -28.13
C ALA A 563 -13.07 23.11 -29.25
N SER A 564 -13.08 24.44 -29.13
CA SER A 564 -12.77 25.36 -30.23
C SER A 564 -11.34 25.26 -30.77
N ALA A 565 -10.39 24.80 -29.96
CA ALA A 565 -8.99 24.64 -30.34
C ALA A 565 -8.59 23.19 -30.70
N ILE A 566 -9.52 22.23 -30.62
CA ILE A 566 -9.26 20.82 -30.91
C ILE A 566 -9.50 20.55 -32.40
N GLU A 567 -8.43 20.26 -33.14
CA GLU A 567 -8.47 19.94 -34.57
C GLU A 567 -9.20 18.62 -34.85
N HIS A 568 -9.80 18.51 -36.04
CA HIS A 568 -10.65 17.39 -36.47
C HIS A 568 -9.89 16.14 -36.92
#